data_AF-A0A966BTF9-F1
#
_entry.id   AF-A0A966BTF9-F1
#
_cell.length_a   1.000
_cell.length_b   1.000
_cell.length_c   1.000
_cell.angle_alpha   90.00
_cell.angle_beta   90.00
_cell.angle_gamma   90.00
#
_symmetry.space_group_name_H-M   'P 1'
#
loop_
_entity.id
_entity.type
_entity.pdbx_description
1 polymer ?
#
loop_
_entity_poly.entity_id
_entity_poly.type
_entity_poly.pdbx_seq_one_letter_code
_entity_poly.pdbx_strand_id
1 'polypeptide(L)'
;MRLPHKSLATERSYLMWLRRFGAFANGRSPPAASGEDVTRFLSSLAVEGRVSAATQSQALNALVFVFRHGVGRELEGLDSSV
;
A
#
# COMPACT_ATOMS: atom_id res chain seq x y z
N MET A 1 -0.77 -5.12 -15.44
CA MET A 1 0.06 -3.93 -15.12
C MET A 1 1.50 -4.38 -15.09
N ARG A 2 2.38 -3.79 -15.90
CA ARG A 2 3.83 -4.03 -15.84
C ARG A 2 4.50 -2.76 -15.35
N LEU A 3 5.27 -2.84 -14.27
CA LEU A 3 5.99 -1.70 -13.71
C LEU A 3 7.37 -1.56 -14.39
N PRO A 4 7.59 -0.52 -15.22
CA PRO A 4 8.87 -0.37 -15.91
C PRO A 4 10.00 -0.21 -14.88
N HIS A 5 11.09 -0.98 -15.06
CA HIS A 5 12.34 -0.92 -14.29
C HIS A 5 12.35 -1.55 -12.88
N LYS A 6 11.35 -2.34 -12.47
CA LYS A 6 11.40 -3.14 -11.23
C LYS A 6 11.55 -4.64 -11.49
N SER A 7 12.23 -5.33 -10.59
CA SER A 7 12.35 -6.80 -10.66
C SER A 7 10.99 -7.47 -10.47
N LEU A 8 10.79 -8.65 -11.09
CA LEU A 8 9.56 -9.45 -10.94
C LEU A 8 9.22 -9.74 -9.47
N ALA A 9 10.23 -9.88 -8.61
CA ALA A 9 10.05 -10.06 -7.17
C ALA A 9 9.41 -8.83 -6.51
N THR A 10 9.86 -7.63 -6.89
CA THR A 10 9.31 -6.37 -6.37
C THR A 10 7.87 -6.16 -6.82
N GLU A 11 7.59 -6.47 -8.09
CA GLU A 11 6.25 -6.37 -8.66
C GLU A 11 5.26 -7.34 -7.99
N ARG A 12 5.69 -8.58 -7.71
CA ARG A 12 4.88 -9.56 -6.95
C ARG A 12 4.59 -9.08 -5.54
N SER A 13 5.58 -8.53 -4.83
CA SER A 13 5.38 -7.97 -3.49
C SER A 13 4.38 -6.82 -3.51
N TYR A 14 4.44 -5.95 -4.52
CA TYR A 14 3.50 -4.82 -4.62
C TYR A 14 2.07 -5.27 -4.90
N LEU A 15 1.88 -6.23 -5.81
CA LEU A 15 0.57 -6.82 -6.07
C LEU A 15 0.01 -7.55 -4.84
N MET A 16 0.86 -8.20 -4.05
CA MET A 16 0.45 -8.84 -2.80
C MET A 16 -0.07 -7.81 -1.79
N TRP A 17 0.66 -6.72 -1.57
CA TRP A 17 0.23 -5.65 -0.66
C TRP A 17 -1.03 -4.94 -1.15
N LEU A 18 -1.15 -4.69 -2.45
CA LEU A 18 -2.35 -4.10 -3.05
C LEU A 18 -3.58 -4.98 -2.84
N ARG A 19 -3.45 -6.30 -3.03
CA ARG A 19 -4.55 -7.25 -2.77
C ARG A 19 -4.97 -7.25 -1.31
N ARG A 20 -3.99 -7.25 -0.39
CA ARG A 20 -4.25 -7.24 1.05
C ARG A 20 -4.92 -5.94 1.49
N PHE A 21 -4.50 -4.81 0.93
CA PHE A 21 -5.15 -3.53 1.12
C PHE A 21 -6.59 -3.51 0.58
N GLY A 22 -6.82 -4.01 -0.64
CA GLY A 22 -8.15 -4.08 -1.22
C GLY A 22 -9.13 -4.95 -0.41
N ALA A 23 -8.63 -6.04 0.18
CA ALA A 23 -9.40 -6.87 1.09
C ALA A 23 -9.74 -6.12 2.41
N PHE A 24 -8.78 -5.37 2.97
CA PHE A 24 -9.02 -4.55 4.15
C PHE A 24 -10.03 -3.42 3.89
N ALA A 25 -9.98 -2.80 2.72
CA ALA A 25 -10.86 -1.70 2.34
C ALA A 25 -12.30 -2.15 1.99
N ASN A 26 -12.69 -3.40 2.29
CA ASN A 26 -14.01 -3.98 2.03
C ASN A 26 -14.52 -3.75 0.59
N GLY A 27 -13.63 -3.88 -0.40
CA GLY A 27 -14.00 -3.72 -1.81
C GLY A 27 -14.07 -2.27 -2.30
N ARG A 28 -13.68 -1.27 -1.49
CA ARG A 28 -13.34 0.05 -2.04
C ARG A 28 -12.14 -0.13 -2.97
N SER A 29 -12.34 0.25 -4.22
CA SER A 29 -11.28 0.14 -5.23
C SER A 29 -10.13 1.10 -4.87
N PRO A 30 -8.86 0.72 -5.09
CA PRO A 30 -7.69 1.57 -4.79
C PRO A 30 -7.82 3.04 -5.27
N PRO A 31 -8.40 3.36 -6.44
CA PRO A 31 -8.56 4.75 -6.88
C PRO A 31 -9.44 5.63 -5.98
N ALA A 32 -10.29 5.04 -5.15
CA ALA A 32 -11.20 5.72 -4.22
C ALA A 32 -10.68 5.76 -2.78
N ALA A 33 -9.54 5.14 -2.51
CA ALA A 33 -8.92 5.13 -1.18
C ALA A 33 -8.11 6.42 -0.94
N SER A 34 -8.17 6.89 0.30
CA SER A 34 -7.46 8.05 0.82
C SER A 34 -6.16 7.66 1.54
N GLY A 35 -5.31 8.64 1.87
CA GLY A 35 -4.15 8.40 2.72
C GLY A 35 -4.53 7.86 4.11
N GLU A 36 -5.69 8.27 4.65
CA GLU A 36 -6.19 7.76 5.92
C GLU A 36 -6.52 6.26 5.86
N ASP A 37 -7.11 5.79 4.75
CA ASP A 37 -7.37 4.36 4.56
C ASP A 37 -6.07 3.54 4.56
N VAL A 38 -5.02 4.09 3.95
CA VAL A 38 -3.68 3.49 3.95
C VAL A 38 -3.09 3.47 5.36
N THR A 39 -3.18 4.57 6.12
CA THR A 39 -2.73 4.62 7.51
C THR A 39 -3.45 3.59 8.38
N ARG A 40 -4.78 3.51 8.29
CA ARG A 40 -5.59 2.52 9.03
C ARG A 40 -5.17 1.08 8.69
N PHE A 41 -4.92 0.80 7.42
CA PHE A 41 -4.41 -0.50 7.00
C PHE A 41 -3.02 -0.80 7.58
N LEU A 42 -2.10 0.16 7.57
CA LEU A 42 -0.77 -0.05 8.14
C LEU A 42 -0.83 -0.25 9.65
N SER A 43 -1.72 0.46 10.35
CA SER A 43 -1.98 0.26 11.78
C SER A 43 -2.54 -1.13 12.07
N SER A 44 -3.50 -1.63 11.27
CA SER A 44 -4.02 -2.98 11.46
C SER A 44 -2.96 -4.07 11.22
N LEU A 45 -2.05 -3.87 10.26
CA LEU A 45 -0.90 -4.77 10.08
C LEU A 45 -0.01 -4.83 11.32
N ALA A 46 0.27 -3.70 11.96
CA ALA A 46 1.12 -3.65 13.15
C ALA A 46 0.43 -4.21 14.39
N VAL A 47 -0.84 -3.85 14.61
CA VAL A 47 -1.58 -4.21 15.84
C VAL A 47 -2.16 -5.62 15.76
N GLU A 48 -2.95 -5.90 14.72
CA GLU A 48 -3.64 -7.18 14.54
C GLU A 48 -2.74 -8.20 13.86
N GLY A 49 -2.05 -7.77 12.80
CA GLY A 49 -1.13 -8.62 12.04
C GLY A 49 0.21 -8.87 12.74
N ARG A 50 0.54 -8.08 13.78
CA ARG A 50 1.82 -8.12 14.53
C ARG A 50 3.05 -8.16 13.62
N VAL A 51 2.97 -7.50 12.47
CA VAL A 51 4.09 -7.48 11.53
C VAL A 51 5.20 -6.57 12.04
N SER A 52 6.44 -6.88 11.66
CA SER A 52 7.58 -6.02 12.00
C SER A 52 7.46 -4.64 11.35
N ALA A 53 8.12 -3.63 11.93
CA ALA A 53 8.23 -2.30 11.33
C ALA A 53 8.77 -2.37 9.88
N ALA A 54 9.78 -3.21 9.63
CA ALA A 54 10.32 -3.41 8.29
C ALA A 54 9.30 -3.99 7.30
N THR A 55 8.39 -4.86 7.77
CA THR A 55 7.29 -5.39 6.96
C THR A 55 6.24 -4.30 6.69
N GLN A 56 5.93 -3.47 7.68
CA GLN A 56 5.02 -2.33 7.54
C GLN A 56 5.56 -1.31 6.53
N SER A 57 6.85 -0.96 6.61
CA SER A 57 7.49 -0.07 5.63
C SER A 57 7.46 -0.64 4.21
N GLN A 58 7.63 -1.95 4.04
CA GLN A 58 7.48 -2.60 2.73
C GLN A 58 6.05 -2.46 2.18
N ALA A 59 5.03 -2.59 3.04
CA ALA A 59 3.64 -2.40 2.66
C ALA A 59 3.37 -0.93 2.27
N LEU A 60 3.84 0.04 3.08
CA LEU A 60 3.72 1.47 2.79
C LEU A 60 4.35 1.82 1.43
N ASN A 61 5.62 1.42 1.24
CA ASN A 61 6.35 1.69 0.00
C ASN A 61 5.67 1.08 -1.21
N ALA A 62 5.10 -0.12 -1.08
CA ALA A 62 4.34 -0.76 -2.13
C ALA A 62 3.08 0.03 -2.50
N LEU A 63 2.30 0.46 -1.50
CA LEU A 63 1.06 1.19 -1.73
C LEU A 63 1.34 2.59 -2.32
N VAL A 64 2.24 3.37 -1.73
CA VAL A 64 2.65 4.68 -2.26
C VAL A 64 3.09 4.56 -3.72
N PHE A 65 3.91 3.57 -4.03
CA PHE A 65 4.38 3.34 -5.39
C PHE A 65 3.22 2.99 -6.34
N VAL A 66 2.31 2.09 -5.96
CA VAL A 66 1.17 1.71 -6.80
C VAL A 66 0.21 2.88 -7.02
N PHE A 67 -0.07 3.69 -6.00
CA PHE A 67 -0.91 4.88 -6.16
C PHE A 67 -0.26 5.88 -7.13
N ARG A 68 1.03 6.18 -6.93
CA ARG A 68 1.76 7.14 -7.77
C ARG A 68 1.92 6.67 -9.21
N HIS A 69 2.35 5.42 -9.42
CA HIS A 69 2.74 4.94 -10.76
C HIS A 69 1.69 4.06 -11.44
N GLY A 70 0.82 3.40 -10.68
CA GLY A 70 -0.26 2.57 -11.22
C GLY A 70 -1.56 3.32 -11.42
N VAL A 71 -1.95 4.14 -10.43
CA VAL A 71 -3.19 4.93 -10.47
C VAL A 71 -2.95 6.35 -10.99
N GLY A 72 -1.71 6.86 -10.90
CA GLY A 72 -1.38 8.24 -11.30
C GLY A 72 -1.88 9.28 -10.29
N ARG A 73 -2.02 8.90 -9.02
CA ARG A 73 -2.55 9.72 -7.94
C ARG A 73 -1.56 9.80 -6.78
N GLU A 74 -1.48 10.96 -6.15
CA GLU A 74 -0.82 11.11 -4.85
C GLU A 74 -1.82 10.85 -3.71
N LEU A 75 -1.37 10.15 -2.68
CA LEU A 75 -2.18 9.87 -1.50
C LEU A 75 -2.24 11.11 -0.61
N GLU A 76 -3.33 11.84 -0.70
CA GLU A 76 -3.60 12.99 0.17
C GLU A 76 -3.81 12.54 1.62
N GLY A 77 -3.21 13.24 2.57
CA GLY A 77 -3.35 12.97 4.00
C GLY A 77 -2.43 11.88 4.57
N LEU A 78 -1.50 11.33 3.78
CA LEU A 78 -0.32 10.64 4.33
C LEU A 78 0.68 11.70 4.79
N ASP A 79 0.56 12.15 6.04
CA ASP A 79 1.62 12.94 6.65
C ASP A 79 2.89 12.06 6.72
N SER A 80 3.96 12.49 6.05
CA SER A 80 5.24 11.77 6.00
C SER A 80 6.01 11.80 7.32
N SER A 81 5.41 12.29 8.39
CA SER A 81 5.97 12.32 9.74
C SER A 81 5.78 10.96 10.45
N VAL A 82 6.48 9.93 9.98
CA VAL A 82 6.81 8.71 10.75
C VAL A 82 8.29 8.39 10.64
#